data_AF-A0A7X1FU28-F1
#
_entry.id   AF-A0A7X1FU28-F1
#
_cell.length_a   1.000
_cell.length_b   1.000
_cell.length_c   1.000
_cell.angle_alpha   90.00
_cell.angle_beta   90.00
_cell.angle_gamma   90.00
#
_symmetry.space_group_name_H-M   'P 1'
#
loop_
_entity.id
_entity.type
_entity.pdbx_description
1 polymer ?
#
loop_
_entity_poly.entity_id
_entity_poly.type
_entity_poly.pdbx_seq_one_letter_code
_entity_poly.pdbx_strand_id
1 'polypeptide(L)'
;MTAIELPIEQNGPMRRLPLSPGRVERLGFFGTVMACLVLVILTMAEVGYEGDDTAFHVLDVLALIVIGVAATMTHRAFRIQQESQLAASRAIAEAERFRAAQIANLAKSRYLANVSHEIRSPLNAIYGYAQLVERDEGVSAKEAAKVIRRCAEHMTSLVEGLLDVSQVEHGVLRVRSEDVRFGQFLEQIVSMMRPSAAAKGLDFVYAPPARLPEVVRMDPSRLRQVLINLISNAIKYTDRGEVRFAVRYSGQIASFEIVDTGPGIAPEELERVFHPFDRGDDAGKQKMPGAGLGLSISRAIVDILGGTLEVESEPGQGTCFRVRMMLGEVAGSLEKASSPVRHSGYEGARRSILVVDDEAEQRDLLERLLVGLGFAVNAVPNGETALTLAGARRFDLAILDISMPGMSGWEAALGLREMGGPDLRILMLSANASEFHRPEFHHPVHDFFLTKPVDFAVLTETIGGLLELSWKVEQPREDLPHIASPAATSALGQEACDHLDRLRELLRIGYVRGIEAEIRQLGETGGAAQELAARLFGCLDRFDLAGMRRLLEEEVA
;
A
#
# COMPACT_ATOMS: atom_id res chain seq x y z
N MET A 1 -13.21 -7.94 41.63
CA MET A 1 -13.98 -7.42 42.79
C MET A 1 -14.33 -5.99 42.43
N THR A 2 -15.55 -5.62 42.06
CA THR A 2 -16.85 -5.85 42.70
C THR A 2 -17.94 -5.87 41.63
N ALA A 3 -18.77 -6.92 41.62
CA ALA A 3 -19.95 -7.01 40.79
C ALA A 3 -21.07 -6.14 41.41
N ILE A 4 -21.69 -5.28 40.59
CA ILE A 4 -22.88 -4.54 40.97
C ILE A 4 -24.06 -5.46 40.68
N GLU A 5 -24.57 -6.11 41.73
CA GLU A 5 -25.87 -6.79 41.73
C GLU A 5 -26.97 -5.75 41.89
N LEU A 6 -27.89 -5.69 40.93
CA LEU A 6 -29.17 -5.00 41.05
C LEU A 6 -30.26 -6.06 41.33
N PRO A 7 -31.12 -5.87 42.35
CA PRO A 7 -32.12 -6.86 42.74
C PRO A 7 -33.37 -6.72 41.86
N ILE A 8 -33.81 -7.84 41.28
CA ILE A 8 -35.12 -7.93 40.63
C ILE A 8 -36.14 -8.27 41.72
N GLU A 9 -36.91 -7.27 42.15
CA GLU A 9 -38.06 -7.43 43.03
C GLU A 9 -39.14 -8.32 42.37
N GLN A 10 -39.42 -9.45 43.01
CA GLN A 10 -40.66 -10.19 42.84
C GLN A 10 -41.76 -9.50 43.67
N ASN A 11 -42.83 -9.03 43.02
CA ASN A 11 -44.18 -9.06 43.58
C ASN A 11 -45.24 -8.78 42.49
N GLY A 12 -46.13 -9.75 42.28
CA GLY A 12 -47.33 -9.59 41.45
C GLY A 12 -48.42 -8.76 42.13
N PRO A 13 -49.53 -8.47 41.42
CA PRO A 13 -50.66 -9.38 41.59
C PRO A 13 -51.43 -9.73 40.29
N MET A 14 -51.99 -10.95 40.31
CA MET A 14 -53.11 -11.46 39.52
C MET A 14 -52.99 -11.45 37.97
N ARG A 15 -52.30 -12.48 37.43
CA ARG A 15 -52.60 -12.98 36.07
C ARG A 15 -53.75 -13.98 36.13
N ARG A 16 -54.92 -13.60 35.60
CA ARG A 16 -55.86 -14.58 35.06
C ARG A 16 -55.08 -15.43 34.06
N LEU A 17 -55.02 -16.75 34.26
CA LEU A 17 -54.38 -17.67 33.32
C LEU A 17 -55.00 -17.46 31.92
N PRO A 18 -54.25 -16.98 30.92
CA PRO A 18 -54.75 -17.01 29.56
C PRO A 18 -54.83 -18.48 29.15
N LEU A 19 -56.02 -18.90 28.71
CA LEU A 19 -56.19 -20.19 28.05
C LEU A 19 -55.12 -20.30 26.96
N SER A 20 -54.35 -21.40 26.96
CA SER A 20 -53.30 -21.63 25.96
C SER A 20 -53.91 -21.49 24.55
N PRO A 21 -53.29 -20.72 23.64
CA PRO A 21 -53.86 -20.41 22.31
C PRO A 21 -54.35 -21.66 21.56
N GLY A 22 -53.56 -22.74 21.59
CA GLY A 22 -53.90 -24.01 20.94
C GLY A 22 -55.04 -24.81 21.57
N ARG A 23 -55.58 -24.42 22.74
CA ARG A 23 -56.84 -24.97 23.29
C ARG A 23 -58.05 -24.23 22.72
N VAL A 24 -57.97 -22.91 22.54
CA VAL A 24 -59.07 -22.09 21.99
C VAL A 24 -59.28 -22.40 20.51
N GLU A 25 -58.20 -22.57 19.76
CA GLU A 25 -58.23 -22.92 18.33
C GLU A 25 -58.82 -24.32 18.08
N ARG A 26 -58.39 -25.32 18.89
CA ARG A 26 -58.97 -26.67 18.85
C ARG A 26 -60.43 -26.70 19.24
N LEU A 27 -60.82 -25.94 20.28
CA LEU A 27 -62.22 -25.89 20.72
C LEU A 27 -63.12 -25.18 19.69
N GLY A 28 -62.62 -24.11 19.07
CA GLY A 28 -63.34 -23.37 18.02
C GLY A 28 -63.50 -24.18 16.73
N PHE A 29 -62.44 -24.84 16.24
CA PHE A 29 -62.51 -25.71 15.06
C PHE A 29 -63.46 -26.89 15.26
N PHE A 30 -63.35 -27.58 16.40
CA PHE A 30 -64.21 -28.73 16.71
C PHE A 30 -65.68 -28.29 16.88
N GLY A 31 -65.92 -27.12 17.47
CA GLY A 31 -67.25 -26.52 17.59
C GLY A 31 -67.88 -26.19 16.22
N THR A 32 -67.12 -25.60 15.31
CA THR A 32 -67.61 -25.29 13.95
C THR A 32 -67.92 -26.56 13.15
N VAL A 33 -67.05 -27.56 13.19
CA VAL A 33 -67.24 -28.83 12.48
C VAL A 33 -68.49 -29.56 12.99
N MET A 34 -68.66 -29.64 14.32
CA MET A 34 -69.84 -30.27 14.93
C MET A 34 -71.13 -29.51 14.58
N ALA A 35 -71.12 -28.18 14.59
CA ALA A 35 -72.30 -27.38 14.26
C ALA A 35 -72.69 -27.47 12.78
N CYS A 36 -71.71 -27.51 11.85
CA CYS A 36 -71.98 -27.80 10.45
C CYS A 36 -72.57 -29.21 10.24
N LEU A 37 -72.08 -30.21 10.98
CA LEU A 37 -72.60 -31.58 10.91
C LEU A 37 -74.06 -31.63 11.38
N VAL A 38 -74.39 -30.92 12.47
CA VAL A 38 -75.76 -30.79 12.99
C VAL A 38 -76.67 -30.11 11.96
N LEU A 39 -76.22 -29.02 11.33
CA LEU A 39 -76.99 -28.33 10.28
C LEU A 39 -77.27 -29.24 9.07
N VAL A 40 -76.29 -30.02 8.63
CA VAL A 40 -76.46 -31.01 7.53
C VAL A 40 -77.47 -32.09 7.92
N ILE A 41 -77.42 -32.59 9.16
CA ILE A 41 -78.37 -33.61 9.64
C ILE A 41 -79.79 -33.03 9.71
N LEU A 42 -79.95 -31.79 10.15
CA LEU A 42 -81.26 -31.15 10.28
C LEU A 42 -81.90 -30.82 8.93
N THR A 43 -81.13 -30.26 8.02
CA THR A 43 -81.58 -30.03 6.62
C THR A 43 -81.92 -31.33 5.90
N MET A 44 -81.18 -32.42 6.14
CA MET A 44 -81.56 -33.74 5.60
C MET A 44 -82.82 -34.31 6.25
N ALA A 45 -83.08 -34.02 7.53
CA ALA A 45 -84.28 -34.44 8.23
C ALA A 45 -85.53 -33.65 7.79
N GLU A 46 -85.37 -32.35 7.49
CA GLU A 46 -86.42 -31.44 7.01
C GLU A 46 -86.93 -31.85 5.61
N VAL A 47 -86.05 -32.27 4.70
CA VAL A 47 -86.42 -32.78 3.35
C VAL A 47 -87.30 -34.05 3.40
N GLY A 48 -87.39 -34.74 4.55
CA GLY A 48 -88.14 -35.98 4.72
C GLY A 48 -89.46 -35.88 5.51
N TYR A 49 -89.90 -34.69 5.93
CA TYR A 49 -91.00 -34.53 6.91
C TYR A 49 -92.11 -33.57 6.42
N GLU A 50 -93.39 -33.94 6.55
CA GLU A 50 -94.57 -33.20 6.03
C GLU A 50 -95.37 -32.41 7.12
N GLY A 51 -94.75 -32.04 8.25
CA GLY A 51 -95.41 -31.36 9.39
C GLY A 51 -94.84 -29.97 9.72
N ASP A 52 -95.59 -29.16 10.50
CA ASP A 52 -95.32 -27.73 10.79
C ASP A 52 -93.84 -27.40 11.12
N ASP A 53 -93.23 -26.60 10.24
CA ASP A 53 -91.79 -26.40 9.98
C ASP A 53 -91.02 -25.59 11.07
N THR A 54 -91.74 -24.97 12.01
CA THR A 54 -91.17 -23.91 12.86
C THR A 54 -90.05 -24.38 13.80
N ALA A 55 -90.07 -25.65 14.26
CA ALA A 55 -89.05 -26.18 15.15
C ALA A 55 -87.70 -26.44 14.46
N PHE A 56 -87.71 -26.89 13.20
CA PHE A 56 -86.50 -27.12 12.41
C PHE A 56 -85.83 -25.80 12.05
N HIS A 57 -86.61 -24.81 11.61
CA HIS A 57 -86.10 -23.46 11.36
C HIS A 57 -85.46 -22.80 12.59
N VAL A 58 -86.03 -23.00 13.80
CA VAL A 58 -85.43 -22.49 15.05
C VAL A 58 -84.07 -23.16 15.34
N LEU A 59 -83.96 -24.46 15.06
CA LEU A 59 -82.74 -25.21 15.32
C LEU A 59 -81.63 -24.90 14.30
N ASP A 60 -81.99 -24.67 13.03
CA ASP A 60 -81.07 -24.19 12.00
C ASP A 60 -80.53 -22.78 12.31
N VAL A 61 -81.40 -21.87 12.77
CA VAL A 61 -80.98 -20.54 13.22
C VAL A 61 -80.02 -20.66 14.42
N LEU A 62 -80.28 -21.55 15.38
CA LEU A 62 -79.39 -21.78 16.51
C LEU A 62 -78.03 -22.35 16.06
N ALA A 63 -78.02 -23.31 15.13
CA ALA A 63 -76.80 -23.88 14.57
C ALA A 63 -75.98 -22.83 13.81
N LEU A 64 -76.61 -21.96 13.01
CA LEU A 64 -75.96 -20.84 12.32
C LEU A 64 -75.35 -19.83 13.31
N ILE A 65 -76.03 -19.53 14.42
CA ILE A 65 -75.49 -18.66 15.48
C ILE A 65 -74.24 -19.30 16.11
N VAL A 66 -74.26 -20.59 16.42
CA VAL A 66 -73.10 -21.31 16.99
C VAL A 66 -71.92 -21.30 16.02
N ILE A 67 -72.16 -21.55 14.72
CA ILE A 67 -71.13 -21.47 13.68
C ILE A 67 -70.54 -20.05 13.59
N GLY A 68 -71.40 -19.02 13.59
CA GLY A 68 -70.97 -17.62 13.54
C GLY A 68 -70.11 -17.22 14.74
N VAL A 69 -70.47 -17.66 15.96
CA VAL A 69 -69.69 -17.42 17.17
C VAL A 69 -68.36 -18.17 17.12
N ALA A 70 -68.33 -19.43 16.69
CA ALA A 70 -67.09 -20.21 16.59
C ALA A 70 -66.14 -19.65 15.51
N ALA A 71 -66.68 -19.22 14.36
CA ALA A 71 -65.92 -18.57 13.29
C ALA A 71 -65.32 -17.22 13.74
N THR A 72 -66.08 -16.40 14.47
CA THR A 72 -65.57 -15.13 15.00
C THR A 72 -64.52 -15.32 16.09
N MET A 73 -64.66 -16.33 16.96
CA MET A 73 -63.65 -16.67 17.96
C MET A 73 -62.35 -17.17 17.34
N THR A 74 -62.42 -18.07 16.35
CA THR A 74 -61.23 -18.57 15.63
C THR A 74 -60.55 -17.46 14.83
N HIS A 75 -61.30 -16.61 14.14
CA HIS A 75 -60.73 -15.46 13.44
C HIS A 75 -60.04 -14.47 14.41
N ARG A 76 -60.64 -14.19 15.57
CA ARG A 76 -60.01 -13.35 16.62
C ARG A 76 -58.73 -13.99 17.17
N ALA A 77 -58.74 -15.29 17.44
CA ALA A 77 -57.56 -16.01 17.93
C ALA A 77 -56.42 -15.96 16.90
N PHE A 78 -56.72 -16.19 15.62
CA PHE A 78 -55.75 -16.11 14.53
C PHE A 78 -55.15 -14.70 14.38
N ARG A 79 -55.99 -13.65 14.47
CA ARG A 79 -55.51 -12.25 14.44
C ARG A 79 -54.54 -11.94 15.58
N ILE A 80 -54.89 -12.33 16.80
CA ILE A 80 -54.02 -12.13 17.97
C ILE A 80 -52.70 -12.86 17.79
N GLN A 81 -52.73 -14.09 17.25
CA GLN A 81 -51.52 -14.86 16.99
C GLN A 81 -50.63 -14.20 15.92
N GLN A 82 -51.20 -13.74 14.79
CA GLN A 82 -50.45 -12.99 13.78
C GLN A 82 -49.85 -11.70 14.35
N GLU A 83 -50.62 -10.93 15.11
CA GLU A 83 -50.15 -9.69 15.75
C GLU A 83 -49.00 -9.98 16.72
N SER A 84 -49.09 -11.08 17.49
CA SER A 84 -48.01 -11.51 18.39
C SER A 84 -46.74 -11.96 17.66
N GLN A 85 -46.88 -12.67 16.53
CA GLN A 85 -45.74 -13.09 15.71
C GLN A 85 -45.05 -11.90 15.04
N LEU A 86 -45.83 -10.95 14.51
CA LEU A 86 -45.31 -9.72 13.93
C LEU A 86 -44.59 -8.87 15.00
N ALA A 87 -45.16 -8.76 16.20
CA ALA A 87 -44.54 -8.05 17.31
C ALA A 87 -43.23 -8.73 17.76
N ALA A 88 -43.20 -10.06 17.84
CA ALA A 88 -41.99 -10.81 18.17
C ALA A 88 -40.90 -10.63 17.11
N SER A 89 -41.24 -10.70 15.82
CA SER A 89 -40.30 -10.48 14.72
C SER A 89 -39.73 -9.05 14.72
N ARG A 90 -40.57 -8.04 14.97
CA ARG A 90 -40.14 -6.64 15.11
C ARG A 90 -39.20 -6.45 16.29
N ALA A 91 -39.53 -7.03 17.45
CA ALA A 91 -38.69 -6.94 18.64
C ALA A 91 -37.31 -7.59 18.42
N ILE A 92 -37.24 -8.72 17.70
CA ILE A 92 -35.97 -9.37 17.32
C ILE A 92 -35.17 -8.43 16.40
N ALA A 93 -35.78 -7.89 15.35
CA ALA A 93 -35.10 -6.98 14.42
C ALA A 93 -34.61 -5.68 15.10
N GLU A 94 -35.38 -5.13 16.04
CA GLU A 94 -34.97 -3.98 16.85
C GLU A 94 -33.81 -4.33 17.80
N ALA A 95 -33.85 -5.49 18.45
CA ALA A 95 -32.77 -5.96 19.30
C ALA A 95 -31.47 -6.20 18.51
N GLU A 96 -31.57 -6.75 17.29
CA GLU A 96 -30.43 -6.92 16.39
C GLU A 96 -29.84 -5.59 15.94
N ARG A 97 -30.68 -4.63 15.52
CA ARG A 97 -30.23 -3.27 15.18
C ARG A 97 -29.56 -2.56 16.34
N PHE A 98 -30.14 -2.68 17.54
CA PHE A 98 -29.57 -2.08 18.74
C PHE A 98 -28.20 -2.71 19.08
N ARG A 99 -28.09 -4.05 19.00
CA ARG A 99 -26.81 -4.74 19.18
C ARG A 99 -25.78 -4.32 18.15
N ALA A 100 -26.14 -4.23 16.87
CA ALA A 100 -25.24 -3.76 15.81
C ALA A 100 -24.74 -2.32 16.09
N ALA A 101 -25.66 -1.42 16.50
CA ALA A 101 -25.30 -0.05 16.88
C ALA A 101 -24.40 0.00 18.12
N GLN A 102 -24.64 -0.84 19.12
CA GLN A 102 -23.78 -0.95 20.31
C GLN A 102 -22.38 -1.47 19.96
N ILE A 103 -22.28 -2.48 19.10
CA ILE A 103 -20.99 -3.01 18.62
C ILE A 103 -20.22 -1.90 17.88
N ALA A 104 -20.88 -1.16 16.98
CA ALA A 104 -20.27 -0.05 16.26
C ALA A 104 -19.80 1.08 17.20
N ASN A 105 -20.61 1.46 18.18
CA ASN A 105 -20.23 2.46 19.18
C ASN A 105 -19.07 2.00 20.05
N LEU A 106 -19.09 0.74 20.51
CA LEU A 106 -18.01 0.18 21.31
C LEU A 106 -16.69 0.13 20.52
N ALA A 107 -16.74 -0.24 19.24
CA ALA A 107 -15.59 -0.19 18.34
C ALA A 107 -15.06 1.24 18.18
N LYS A 108 -15.94 2.22 17.97
CA LYS A 108 -15.59 3.65 17.87
C LYS A 108 -14.97 4.20 19.15
N SER A 109 -15.50 3.84 20.31
CA SER A 109 -14.93 4.24 21.61
C SER A 109 -13.57 3.60 21.87
N ARG A 110 -13.39 2.31 21.54
CA ARG A 110 -12.10 1.62 21.63
C ARG A 110 -11.05 2.23 20.70
N TYR A 111 -11.44 2.54 19.46
CA TYR A 111 -10.61 3.25 18.50
C TYR A 111 -10.08 4.57 19.07
N LEU A 112 -10.97 5.43 19.58
CA LEU A 112 -10.57 6.73 20.16
C LEU A 112 -9.66 6.59 21.39
N ALA A 113 -9.92 5.58 22.23
CA ALA A 113 -9.09 5.31 23.40
C ALA A 113 -7.68 4.85 23.00
N ASN A 114 -7.55 3.95 22.03
CA ASN A 114 -6.28 3.45 21.53
C ASN A 114 -5.47 4.58 20.86
N VAL A 115 -6.10 5.38 20.01
CA VAL A 115 -5.50 6.57 19.38
C VAL A 115 -4.95 7.53 20.44
N SER A 116 -5.75 7.81 21.47
CA SER A 116 -5.33 8.70 22.56
C SER A 116 -4.10 8.16 23.31
N HIS A 117 -4.05 6.84 23.52
CA HIS A 117 -2.90 6.19 24.15
C HIS A 117 -1.65 6.21 23.26
N GLU A 118 -1.80 5.95 21.96
CA GLU A 118 -0.69 5.94 21.00
C GLU A 118 -0.16 7.33 20.69
N ILE A 119 -0.96 8.39 20.83
CA ILE A 119 -0.48 9.79 20.76
C ILE A 119 0.23 10.20 22.06
N ARG A 120 -0.31 9.83 23.22
CA ARG A 120 0.21 10.29 24.52
C ARG A 120 1.62 9.76 24.80
N SER A 121 1.93 8.53 24.39
CA SER A 121 3.22 7.89 24.67
C SER A 121 4.42 8.59 24.00
N PRO A 122 4.44 8.85 22.68
CA PRO A 122 5.51 9.61 22.03
C PRO A 122 5.52 11.08 22.46
N LEU A 123 4.37 11.69 22.73
CA LEU A 123 4.29 13.07 23.23
C LEU A 123 4.97 13.22 24.60
N ASN A 124 4.72 12.29 25.53
CA ASN A 124 5.38 12.27 26.83
C ASN A 124 6.89 12.02 26.72
N ALA A 125 7.33 11.22 25.74
CA ALA A 125 8.75 11.01 25.48
C ALA A 125 9.42 12.28 24.94
N ILE A 126 8.81 12.97 23.97
CA ILE A 126 9.30 14.26 23.46
C ILE A 126 9.41 15.28 24.59
N TYR A 127 8.35 15.40 25.39
CA TYR A 127 8.32 16.33 26.52
C TYR A 127 9.40 15.99 27.55
N GLY A 128 9.56 14.72 27.93
CA GLY A 128 10.57 14.28 28.88
C GLY A 128 12.01 14.51 28.39
N TYR A 129 12.31 14.21 27.12
CA TYR A 129 13.64 14.46 26.55
C TYR A 129 13.93 15.95 26.35
N ALA A 130 12.92 16.77 26.05
CA ALA A 130 13.06 18.22 26.03
C ALA A 130 13.42 18.76 27.42
N GLN A 131 12.74 18.29 28.47
CA GLN A 131 13.05 18.67 29.86
C GLN A 131 14.46 18.25 30.31
N LEU A 132 14.93 17.08 29.90
CA LEU A 132 16.28 16.60 30.22
C LEU A 132 17.37 17.47 29.58
N VAL A 133 17.14 17.96 28.35
CA VAL A 133 18.04 18.90 27.67
C VAL A 133 18.00 20.28 28.33
N GLU A 134 16.82 20.78 28.69
CA GLU A 134 16.68 22.07 29.38
C GLU A 134 17.39 22.11 30.75
N ARG A 135 17.48 20.97 31.42
CA ARG A 135 18.10 20.84 32.75
C ARG A 135 19.58 20.47 32.75
N ASP A 136 20.17 20.25 31.57
CA ASP A 136 21.56 19.77 31.41
C ASP A 136 21.84 18.48 32.22
N GLU A 137 20.83 17.60 32.32
CA GLU A 137 20.87 16.35 33.10
C GLU A 137 21.57 15.20 32.34
N GLY A 138 22.81 15.42 31.90
CA GLY A 138 23.71 14.37 31.41
C GLY A 138 23.32 13.65 30.11
N VAL A 139 22.20 14.01 29.48
CA VAL A 139 21.80 13.53 28.15
C VAL A 139 22.35 14.48 27.09
N SER A 140 23.11 13.94 26.14
CA SER A 140 23.60 14.78 25.04
C SER A 140 22.45 15.33 24.20
N ALA A 141 22.52 16.60 23.82
CA ALA A 141 21.51 17.24 22.95
C ALA A 141 21.27 16.44 21.65
N LYS A 142 22.31 15.78 21.13
CA LYS A 142 22.24 14.91 19.95
C LYS A 142 21.40 13.64 20.18
N GLU A 143 21.47 13.06 21.37
CA GLU A 143 20.71 11.86 21.73
C GLU A 143 19.24 12.18 22.01
N ALA A 144 18.97 13.29 22.70
CA ALA A 144 17.62 13.80 22.85
C ALA A 144 16.97 14.17 21.51
N ALA A 145 17.69 14.86 20.62
CA ALA A 145 17.21 15.18 19.28
C ALA A 145 16.86 13.93 18.46
N LYS A 146 17.65 12.85 18.57
CA LYS A 146 17.33 11.56 17.91
C LYS A 146 16.04 10.94 18.43
N VAL A 147 15.82 10.95 19.75
CA VAL A 147 14.60 10.39 20.35
C VAL A 147 13.37 11.23 20.01
N ILE A 148 13.49 12.56 20.10
CA ILE A 148 12.44 13.50 19.72
C ILE A 148 12.04 13.30 18.26
N ARG A 149 13.02 13.23 17.35
CA ARG A 149 12.79 12.98 15.92
C ARG A 149 12.05 11.67 15.67
N ARG A 150 12.50 10.57 16.28
CA ARG A 150 11.83 9.26 16.15
C ARG A 150 10.40 9.27 16.68
N CYS A 151 10.14 9.97 17.78
CA CYS A 151 8.80 10.11 18.35
C CYS A 151 7.89 11.01 17.49
N ALA A 152 8.44 12.04 16.85
CA ALA A 152 7.72 12.89 15.90
C ALA A 152 7.37 12.10 14.63
N GLU A 153 8.32 11.38 14.03
CA GLU A 153 8.11 10.49 12.88
C GLU A 153 6.99 9.46 13.16
N HIS A 154 6.97 8.87 14.36
CA HIS A 154 5.91 7.94 14.78
C HIS A 154 4.53 8.63 14.88
N MET A 155 4.46 9.83 15.47
CA MET A 155 3.19 10.58 15.52
C MET A 155 2.70 10.97 14.13
N THR A 156 3.59 11.40 13.25
CA THR A 156 3.24 11.75 11.87
C THR A 156 2.65 10.54 11.14
N SER A 157 3.30 9.38 11.22
CA SER A 157 2.77 8.13 10.64
C SER A 157 1.39 7.73 11.21
N LEU A 158 1.16 7.99 12.50
CA LEU A 158 -0.11 7.69 13.16
C LEU A 158 -1.23 8.66 12.72
N VAL A 159 -0.92 9.95 12.58
CA VAL A 159 -1.87 10.96 12.10
C VAL A 159 -2.21 10.75 10.63
N GLU A 160 -1.22 10.50 9.78
CA GLU A 160 -1.43 10.16 8.37
C GLU A 160 -2.33 8.93 8.22
N GLY A 161 -2.05 7.88 9.01
CA GLY A 161 -2.87 6.68 8.97
C GLY A 161 -4.30 6.90 9.45
N LEU A 162 -4.52 7.80 10.42
CA LEU A 162 -5.85 8.21 10.87
C LEU A 162 -6.61 8.98 9.78
N LEU A 163 -5.93 9.83 9.03
CA LEU A 163 -6.53 10.56 7.92
C LEU A 163 -6.85 9.65 6.73
N ASP A 164 -5.98 8.69 6.41
CA ASP A 164 -6.24 7.71 5.37
C ASP A 164 -7.49 6.88 5.71
N VAL A 165 -7.62 6.39 6.95
CA VAL A 165 -8.83 5.69 7.43
C VAL A 165 -10.07 6.58 7.32
N SER A 166 -9.96 7.87 7.70
CA SER A 166 -11.06 8.82 7.58
C SER A 166 -11.45 9.11 6.13
N GLN A 167 -10.50 9.30 5.22
CA GLN A 167 -10.78 9.55 3.80
C GLN A 167 -11.40 8.35 3.10
N VAL A 168 -10.99 7.13 3.49
CA VAL A 168 -11.61 5.87 3.07
C VAL A 168 -13.06 5.79 3.56
N GLU A 169 -13.32 6.02 4.86
CA GLU A 169 -14.67 5.97 5.43
C GLU A 169 -15.65 6.96 4.78
N HIS A 170 -15.15 8.12 4.35
CA HIS A 170 -15.97 9.15 3.69
C HIS A 170 -16.01 9.00 2.15
N GLY A 171 -15.32 8.00 1.57
CA GLY A 171 -15.32 7.73 0.13
C GLY A 171 -14.66 8.81 -0.73
N VAL A 172 -13.75 9.61 -0.16
CA VAL A 172 -13.15 10.80 -0.81
C VAL A 172 -11.83 10.48 -1.53
N LEU A 173 -11.28 9.26 -1.39
CA LEU A 173 -10.00 8.90 -1.97
C LEU A 173 -10.05 8.98 -3.52
N ARG A 174 -9.34 9.95 -4.10
CA ARG A 174 -9.23 10.12 -5.55
C ARG A 174 -8.14 9.20 -6.09
N VAL A 175 -8.53 8.25 -6.94
CA VAL A 175 -7.60 7.38 -7.67
C VAL A 175 -7.06 8.12 -8.90
N ARG A 176 -5.74 8.21 -9.03
CA ARG A 176 -5.08 8.83 -10.19
C ARG A 176 -4.54 7.72 -11.08
N SER A 177 -5.23 7.46 -12.19
CA SER A 177 -4.83 6.41 -13.13
C SER A 177 -3.93 6.98 -14.22
N GLU A 178 -2.69 6.52 -14.26
CA GLU A 178 -1.60 7.00 -15.13
C GLU A 178 -0.94 5.81 -15.85
N ASP A 179 -0.31 6.07 -17.00
CA ASP A 179 0.43 5.05 -17.77
C ASP A 179 1.84 4.89 -17.20
N VAL A 180 2.19 3.70 -16.71
CA VAL A 180 3.40 3.45 -15.94
C VAL A 180 4.23 2.33 -16.56
N ARG A 181 5.53 2.57 -16.75
CA ARG A 181 6.49 1.52 -17.14
C ARG A 181 6.63 0.51 -16.00
N PHE A 182 6.03 -0.66 -16.16
CA PHE A 182 5.79 -1.56 -15.03
C PHE A 182 7.07 -2.16 -14.47
N GLY A 183 8.00 -2.56 -15.35
CA GLY A 183 9.31 -3.09 -14.94
C GLY A 183 10.09 -2.08 -14.07
N GLN A 184 10.22 -0.84 -14.56
CA GLN A 184 10.93 0.23 -13.84
C GLN A 184 10.28 0.54 -12.49
N PHE A 185 8.94 0.58 -12.42
CA PHE A 185 8.22 0.78 -11.17
C PHE A 185 8.55 -0.29 -10.12
N LEU A 186 8.59 -1.57 -10.52
CA LEU A 186 8.91 -2.68 -9.62
C LEU A 186 10.38 -2.67 -9.21
N GLU A 187 11.29 -2.39 -10.13
CA GLU A 187 12.73 -2.27 -9.84
C GLU A 187 13.01 -1.16 -8.82
N GLN A 188 12.32 -0.03 -8.89
CA GLN A 188 12.43 1.04 -7.89
C GLN A 188 12.01 0.56 -6.49
N ILE A 189 10.93 -0.20 -6.38
CA ILE A 189 10.51 -0.74 -5.07
C ILE A 189 11.55 -1.74 -4.56
N VAL A 190 12.06 -2.60 -5.43
CA VAL A 190 13.09 -3.59 -5.09
C VAL A 190 14.38 -2.92 -4.63
N SER A 191 14.84 -1.88 -5.32
CA SER A 191 16.05 -1.14 -4.95
C SER A 191 15.89 -0.43 -3.61
N MET A 192 14.69 0.06 -3.28
CA MET A 192 14.37 0.66 -1.99
C MET A 192 14.43 -0.34 -0.83
N MET A 193 13.96 -1.57 -1.03
CA MET A 193 13.83 -2.55 0.06
C MET A 193 15.10 -3.37 0.31
N ARG A 194 15.97 -3.54 -0.70
CA ARG A 194 17.22 -4.30 -0.60
C ARG A 194 18.13 -3.83 0.55
N PRO A 195 18.45 -2.54 0.73
CA PRO A 195 19.30 -2.08 1.83
C PRO A 195 18.70 -2.39 3.21
N SER A 196 17.39 -2.26 3.37
CA SER A 196 16.70 -2.55 4.64
C SER A 196 16.76 -4.03 5.00
N ALA A 197 16.62 -4.94 4.02
CA ALA A 197 16.79 -6.37 4.23
C ALA A 197 18.26 -6.73 4.54
N ALA A 198 19.20 -6.16 3.78
CA ALA A 198 20.64 -6.38 3.97
C ALA A 198 21.14 -5.91 5.34
N ALA A 199 20.64 -4.76 5.83
CA ALA A 199 20.96 -4.25 7.16
C ALA A 199 20.53 -5.20 8.29
N LYS A 200 19.51 -6.04 8.04
CA LYS A 200 19.06 -7.11 8.94
C LYS A 200 19.71 -8.47 8.66
N GLY A 201 20.51 -8.59 7.60
CA GLY A 201 21.10 -9.86 7.16
C GLY A 201 20.09 -10.86 6.58
N LEU A 202 18.97 -10.38 6.04
CA LEU A 202 17.97 -11.20 5.35
C LEU A 202 18.31 -11.34 3.86
N ASP A 203 18.02 -12.51 3.29
CA ASP A 203 18.03 -12.66 1.83
C ASP A 203 16.77 -12.03 1.24
N PHE A 204 16.92 -11.17 0.23
CA PHE A 204 15.81 -10.49 -0.43
C PHE A 204 15.71 -10.90 -1.88
N VAL A 205 14.73 -11.76 -2.17
CA VAL A 205 14.57 -12.41 -3.48
C VAL A 205 13.46 -11.72 -4.26
N TYR A 206 13.81 -11.07 -5.37
CA TYR A 206 12.84 -10.54 -6.32
C TYR A 206 12.64 -11.54 -7.48
N ALA A 207 11.39 -11.95 -7.71
CA ALA A 207 10.99 -12.91 -8.74
C ALA A 207 9.98 -12.28 -9.72
N PRO A 208 10.42 -11.62 -10.81
CA PRO A 208 9.53 -11.11 -11.85
C PRO A 208 8.93 -12.26 -12.69
N PRO A 209 7.78 -12.05 -13.36
CA PRO A 209 7.23 -13.05 -14.26
C PRO A 209 8.04 -13.11 -15.57
N ALA A 210 7.93 -14.23 -16.28
CA ALA A 210 8.63 -14.44 -17.55
C ALA A 210 8.29 -13.39 -18.62
N ARG A 211 7.07 -12.84 -18.58
CA ARG A 211 6.65 -11.71 -19.41
C ARG A 211 5.98 -10.67 -18.53
N LEU A 212 6.57 -9.49 -18.47
CA LEU A 212 5.94 -8.29 -17.93
C LEU A 212 5.38 -7.45 -19.08
N PRO A 213 4.18 -6.87 -18.95
CA PRO A 213 3.77 -5.78 -19.83
C PRO A 213 4.72 -4.60 -19.64
N GLU A 214 5.11 -3.94 -20.73
CA GLU A 214 6.01 -2.79 -20.67
C GLU A 214 5.35 -1.63 -19.94
N VAL A 215 4.10 -1.32 -20.31
CA VAL A 215 3.30 -0.24 -19.74
C VAL A 215 1.96 -0.78 -19.25
N VAL A 216 1.58 -0.38 -18.04
CA VAL A 216 0.27 -0.65 -17.46
C VAL A 216 -0.35 0.62 -16.93
N ARG A 217 -1.67 0.68 -16.97
CA ARG A 217 -2.41 1.80 -16.39
C ARG A 217 -2.74 1.52 -14.92
N MET A 218 -2.24 2.36 -14.02
CA MET A 218 -2.36 2.18 -12.56
C MET A 218 -2.26 3.51 -11.79
N ASP A 219 -2.49 3.49 -10.48
CA ASP A 219 -2.06 4.58 -9.58
C ASP A 219 -0.70 4.23 -8.94
N PRO A 220 0.41 4.81 -9.41
CA PRO A 220 1.74 4.45 -8.94
C PRO A 220 1.97 4.84 -7.48
N SER A 221 1.32 5.90 -6.98
CA SER A 221 1.50 6.36 -5.60
C SER A 221 0.88 5.39 -4.60
N ARG A 222 -0.35 4.95 -4.88
CA ARG A 222 -1.12 4.07 -4.01
C ARG A 222 -0.61 2.65 -4.03
N LEU A 223 -0.29 2.12 -5.21
CA LEU A 223 0.28 0.79 -5.30
C LEU A 223 1.66 0.72 -4.62
N ARG A 224 2.48 1.77 -4.76
CA ARG A 224 3.77 1.85 -4.07
C ARG A 224 3.61 1.83 -2.55
N GLN A 225 2.65 2.60 -2.02
CA GLN A 225 2.35 2.63 -0.58
C GLN A 225 1.99 1.24 -0.04
N VAL A 226 1.12 0.51 -0.75
CA VAL A 226 0.73 -0.87 -0.38
C VAL A 226 1.95 -1.79 -0.40
N LEU A 227 2.70 -1.83 -1.50
CA LEU A 227 3.82 -2.76 -1.67
C LEU A 227 4.95 -2.49 -0.67
N ILE A 228 5.31 -1.23 -0.43
CA ILE A 228 6.31 -0.87 0.58
C ILE A 228 5.85 -1.28 1.98
N ASN A 229 4.59 -1.01 2.34
CA ASN A 229 4.08 -1.39 3.66
C ASN A 229 4.14 -2.92 3.87
N LEU A 230 3.75 -3.72 2.87
CA LEU A 230 3.81 -5.18 2.97
C LEU A 230 5.25 -5.70 3.05
N ILE A 231 6.15 -5.22 2.18
CA ILE A 231 7.55 -5.69 2.15
C ILE A 231 8.32 -5.23 3.40
N SER A 232 8.08 -4.01 3.86
CA SER A 232 8.70 -3.50 5.09
C SER A 232 8.23 -4.27 6.32
N ASN A 233 6.95 -4.66 6.39
CA ASN A 233 6.45 -5.55 7.45
C ASN A 233 7.13 -6.92 7.39
N ALA A 234 7.24 -7.54 6.22
CA ALA A 234 7.96 -8.81 6.05
C ALA A 234 9.41 -8.72 6.57
N ILE A 235 10.15 -7.66 6.20
CA ILE A 235 11.53 -7.42 6.68
C ILE A 235 11.55 -7.14 8.18
N LYS A 236 10.60 -6.36 8.69
CA LYS A 236 10.52 -5.97 10.10
C LYS A 236 10.27 -7.17 11.02
N TYR A 237 9.39 -8.09 10.65
CA TYR A 237 9.02 -9.24 11.49
C TYR A 237 9.88 -10.48 11.27
N THR A 238 10.68 -10.52 10.21
CA THR A 238 11.64 -11.61 9.97
C THR A 238 12.98 -11.28 10.60
N ASP A 239 13.47 -12.13 11.49
CA ASP A 239 14.77 -11.94 12.14
C ASP A 239 15.91 -12.60 11.36
N ARG A 240 15.65 -13.77 10.74
CA ARG A 240 16.60 -14.53 9.93
C ARG A 240 15.85 -15.26 8.83
N GLY A 241 16.51 -15.47 7.69
CA GLY A 241 15.95 -16.20 6.54
C GLY A 241 15.76 -15.30 5.33
N GLU A 242 14.61 -15.44 4.67
CA GLU A 242 14.33 -14.84 3.36
C GLU A 242 13.04 -14.02 3.38
N VAL A 243 13.05 -12.91 2.63
CA VAL A 243 11.85 -12.22 2.18
C VAL A 243 11.82 -12.25 0.66
N ARG A 244 10.78 -12.87 0.09
CA ARG A 244 10.57 -12.99 -1.35
C ARG A 244 9.47 -12.06 -1.82
N PHE A 245 9.75 -11.28 -2.85
CA PHE A 245 8.77 -10.50 -3.60
C PHE A 245 8.60 -11.09 -4.99
N ALA A 246 7.49 -11.80 -5.22
CA ALA A 246 7.16 -12.41 -6.50
C ALA A 246 6.01 -11.67 -7.20
N VAL A 247 6.13 -11.53 -8.51
CA VAL A 247 5.12 -10.87 -9.35
C VAL A 247 4.64 -11.84 -10.42
N ARG A 248 3.33 -11.97 -10.57
CA ARG A 248 2.68 -12.72 -11.65
C ARG A 248 1.80 -11.78 -12.44
N TYR A 249 1.76 -11.96 -13.75
CA TYR A 249 0.90 -11.17 -14.63
C TYR A 249 0.24 -12.09 -15.65
N SER A 250 -1.09 -12.10 -15.69
CA SER A 250 -1.86 -12.90 -16.64
C SER A 250 -3.22 -12.28 -16.89
N GLY A 251 -3.62 -12.15 -18.16
CA GLY A 251 -4.95 -11.67 -18.53
C GLY A 251 -5.31 -10.30 -17.93
N GLN A 252 -4.35 -9.35 -17.93
CA GLN A 252 -4.47 -8.03 -17.33
C GLN A 252 -4.59 -8.01 -15.79
N ILE A 253 -4.39 -9.15 -15.12
CA ILE A 253 -4.37 -9.23 -13.67
C ILE A 253 -2.92 -9.35 -13.20
N ALA A 254 -2.50 -8.42 -12.36
CA ALA A 254 -1.24 -8.51 -11.63
C ALA A 254 -1.48 -9.12 -10.24
N SER A 255 -0.63 -10.07 -9.86
CA SER A 255 -0.58 -10.65 -8.52
C SER A 255 0.79 -10.39 -7.93
N PHE A 256 0.82 -9.74 -6.78
CA PHE A 256 2.01 -9.44 -5.99
C PHE A 256 2.01 -10.33 -4.77
N GLU A 257 3.02 -11.18 -4.63
CA GLU A 257 3.19 -12.12 -3.52
C GLU A 257 4.40 -11.69 -2.69
N ILE A 258 4.17 -11.33 -1.43
CA ILE A 258 5.22 -10.99 -0.46
C ILE A 258 5.26 -12.13 0.55
N VAL A 259 6.32 -12.92 0.52
CA VAL A 259 6.50 -14.10 1.37
C VAL A 259 7.67 -13.86 2.31
N ASP A 260 7.47 -14.09 3.60
CA ASP A 260 8.51 -14.04 4.61
C ASP A 260 8.65 -15.37 5.35
N THR A 261 9.84 -15.65 5.87
CA THR A 261 10.12 -16.81 6.73
C THR A 261 10.12 -16.42 8.21
N GLY A 262 9.30 -15.44 8.59
CA GLY A 262 9.20 -14.90 9.93
C GLY A 262 8.42 -15.81 10.89
N PRO A 263 7.95 -15.26 12.03
CA PRO A 263 7.28 -16.04 13.07
C PRO A 263 5.89 -16.56 12.67
N GLY A 264 5.33 -16.11 11.54
CA GLY A 264 3.95 -16.39 11.16
C GLY A 264 2.92 -15.72 12.08
N ILE A 265 1.64 -15.89 11.74
CA ILE A 265 0.47 -15.32 12.41
C ILE A 265 -0.44 -16.48 12.80
N ALA A 266 -0.95 -16.47 14.03
CA ALA A 266 -1.90 -17.49 14.49
C ALA A 266 -3.23 -17.38 13.72
N PRO A 267 -3.94 -18.50 13.43
CA PRO A 267 -5.21 -18.46 12.69
C PRO A 267 -6.25 -17.54 13.30
N GLU A 268 -6.29 -17.42 14.62
CA GLU A 268 -7.21 -16.55 15.36
C GLU A 268 -6.88 -15.05 15.21
N GLU A 269 -5.67 -14.72 14.77
CA GLU A 269 -5.18 -13.35 14.59
C GLU A 269 -5.23 -12.88 13.13
N LEU A 270 -5.43 -13.78 12.15
CA LEU A 270 -5.41 -13.45 10.72
C LEU A 270 -6.47 -12.43 10.29
N GLU A 271 -7.67 -12.49 10.86
CA GLU A 271 -8.69 -11.46 10.62
C GLU A 271 -8.38 -10.18 11.40
N ARG A 272 -7.75 -10.32 12.58
CA ARG A 272 -7.46 -9.22 13.50
C ARG A 272 -6.34 -8.31 13.03
N VAL A 273 -5.33 -8.82 12.32
CA VAL A 273 -4.19 -8.00 11.85
C VAL A 273 -4.58 -6.88 10.88
N PHE A 274 -5.80 -6.88 10.35
CA PHE A 274 -6.34 -5.81 9.51
C PHE A 274 -7.28 -4.86 10.26
N HIS A 275 -7.55 -5.09 11.54
CA HIS A 275 -8.26 -4.12 12.35
C HIS A 275 -7.33 -2.96 12.71
N PRO A 276 -7.77 -1.70 12.54
CA PRO A 276 -6.98 -0.54 12.95
C PRO A 276 -6.53 -0.65 14.41
N PHE A 277 -5.25 -0.41 14.67
CA PHE A 277 -4.64 -0.41 16.01
C PHE A 277 -4.55 -1.77 16.71
N ASP A 278 -4.91 -2.89 16.06
CA ASP A 278 -4.75 -4.21 16.65
C ASP A 278 -3.30 -4.68 16.44
N ARG A 279 -2.62 -4.96 17.55
CA ARG A 279 -1.29 -5.58 17.59
C ARG A 279 -1.52 -6.92 18.27
N GLY A 280 -1.26 -8.05 17.58
CA GLY A 280 -1.44 -9.41 18.13
C GLY A 280 -0.90 -9.54 19.55
N ASP A 281 -1.57 -10.33 20.40
CA ASP A 281 -1.53 -10.19 21.86
C ASP A 281 -0.09 -10.21 22.43
N ASP A 282 0.18 -9.20 23.25
CA ASP A 282 1.49 -8.73 23.72
C ASP A 282 2.04 -9.61 24.87
N ALA A 283 2.21 -10.91 24.62
CA ALA A 283 2.86 -11.84 25.56
C ALA A 283 4.36 -12.00 25.26
N GLY A 284 5.13 -10.92 25.49
CA GLY A 284 6.55 -11.05 25.85
C GLY A 284 7.61 -10.79 24.76
N LYS A 285 7.29 -10.14 23.64
CA LYS A 285 8.31 -9.72 22.65
C LYS A 285 8.39 -8.19 22.57
N GLN A 286 9.63 -7.67 22.45
CA GLN A 286 9.98 -6.25 22.47
C GLN A 286 8.98 -5.37 21.69
N LYS A 287 8.51 -4.29 22.34
CA LYS A 287 7.70 -3.22 21.71
C LYS A 287 8.40 -2.67 20.47
N MET A 288 8.03 -3.17 19.30
CA MET A 288 8.50 -2.64 18.02
C MET A 288 7.70 -1.38 17.62
N PRO A 289 8.34 -0.38 17.01
CA PRO A 289 7.69 0.88 16.59
C PRO A 289 6.72 0.69 15.42
N GLY A 290 5.66 1.50 15.35
CA GLY A 290 4.65 1.55 14.27
C GLY A 290 3.21 1.64 14.78
N ALA A 291 2.32 2.37 14.09
CA ALA A 291 0.96 2.74 14.54
C ALA A 291 -0.11 1.62 14.45
N GLY A 292 0.23 0.43 13.94
CA GLY A 292 -0.76 -0.64 13.73
C GLY A 292 -1.83 -0.34 12.67
N LEU A 293 -1.58 0.64 11.80
CA LEU A 293 -2.52 1.10 10.76
C LEU A 293 -2.16 0.64 9.35
N GLY A 294 -0.92 0.20 9.12
CA GLY A 294 -0.41 -0.06 7.77
C GLY A 294 -1.23 -1.11 7.00
N LEU A 295 -1.58 -2.23 7.63
CA LEU A 295 -2.34 -3.31 6.99
C LEU A 295 -3.81 -2.94 6.74
N SER A 296 -4.46 -2.22 7.67
CA SER A 296 -5.83 -1.73 7.47
C SER A 296 -5.91 -0.73 6.32
N ILE A 297 -4.93 0.17 6.20
CA ILE A 297 -4.84 1.13 5.09
C ILE A 297 -4.53 0.40 3.77
N SER A 298 -3.62 -0.58 3.81
CA SER A 298 -3.27 -1.35 2.61
C SER A 298 -4.49 -2.08 2.04
N ARG A 299 -5.31 -2.68 2.91
CA ARG A 299 -6.58 -3.30 2.49
C ARG A 299 -7.52 -2.27 1.87
N ALA A 300 -7.75 -1.15 2.55
CA ALA A 300 -8.64 -0.10 2.05
C ALA A 300 -8.19 0.47 0.68
N ILE A 301 -6.89 0.71 0.51
CA ILE A 301 -6.34 1.18 -0.77
C ILE A 301 -6.55 0.12 -1.86
N VAL A 302 -6.24 -1.15 -1.58
CA VAL A 302 -6.42 -2.24 -2.55
C VAL A 302 -7.90 -2.37 -2.95
N ASP A 303 -8.83 -2.29 -1.99
CA ASP A 303 -10.27 -2.34 -2.25
C ASP A 303 -10.72 -1.17 -3.15
N ILE A 304 -10.23 0.06 -2.89
CA ILE A 304 -10.54 1.26 -3.71
C ILE A 304 -9.96 1.15 -5.12
N LEU A 305 -8.78 0.52 -5.27
CA LEU A 305 -8.18 0.23 -6.57
C LEU A 305 -8.85 -0.95 -7.28
N GLY A 306 -9.92 -1.53 -6.71
CA GLY A 306 -10.64 -2.66 -7.29
C GLY A 306 -9.87 -3.98 -7.24
N GLY A 307 -8.93 -4.11 -6.31
CA GLY A 307 -8.15 -5.32 -6.07
C GLY A 307 -8.64 -6.14 -4.87
N THR A 308 -7.85 -7.13 -4.49
CA THR A 308 -8.04 -7.97 -3.30
C THR A 308 -6.70 -8.16 -2.59
N LEU A 309 -6.71 -8.10 -1.26
CA LEU A 309 -5.55 -8.37 -0.40
C LEU A 309 -5.85 -9.57 0.49
N GLU A 310 -5.14 -10.66 0.27
CA GLU A 310 -5.24 -11.93 0.99
C GLU A 310 -3.98 -12.18 1.83
N VAL A 311 -4.14 -12.97 2.89
CA VAL A 311 -3.04 -13.42 3.74
C VAL A 311 -3.16 -14.91 4.01
N GLU A 312 -2.04 -15.61 3.89
CA GLU A 312 -1.85 -17.00 4.29
C GLU A 312 -0.65 -17.03 5.26
N SER A 313 -0.79 -17.62 6.43
CA SER A 313 0.30 -17.65 7.42
C SER A 313 0.23 -18.91 8.26
N GLU A 314 1.38 -19.41 8.66
CA GLU A 314 1.49 -20.52 9.60
C GLU A 314 2.54 -20.19 10.69
N PRO A 315 2.19 -20.33 11.99
CA PRO A 315 3.12 -20.06 13.08
C PRO A 315 4.44 -20.81 12.93
N GLY A 316 5.54 -20.07 12.95
CA GLY A 316 6.91 -20.57 12.81
C GLY A 316 7.36 -20.87 11.37
N GLN A 317 6.48 -20.79 10.38
CA GLN A 317 6.83 -20.97 8.96
C GLN A 317 6.87 -19.66 8.17
N GLY A 318 6.15 -18.64 8.62
CA GLY A 318 6.13 -17.31 8.03
C GLY A 318 4.78 -16.90 7.45
N THR A 319 4.77 -15.80 6.69
CA THR A 319 3.53 -15.19 6.16
C THR A 319 3.64 -14.91 4.66
N CYS A 320 2.54 -15.08 3.94
CA CYS A 320 2.38 -14.73 2.54
C CYS A 320 1.23 -13.73 2.40
N PHE A 321 1.54 -12.50 2.01
CA PHE A 321 0.53 -11.53 1.59
C PHE A 321 0.41 -11.53 0.07
N ARG A 322 -0.82 -11.64 -0.43
CA ARG A 322 -1.12 -11.66 -1.87
C ARG A 322 -2.04 -10.50 -2.24
N VAL A 323 -1.56 -9.57 -3.06
CA VAL A 323 -2.37 -8.49 -3.65
C VAL A 323 -2.69 -8.85 -5.09
N ARG A 324 -3.96 -8.89 -5.46
CA ARG A 324 -4.41 -9.11 -6.84
C ARG A 324 -5.23 -7.94 -7.33
N MET A 325 -4.89 -7.38 -8.49
CA MET A 325 -5.63 -6.27 -9.08
C MET A 325 -5.54 -6.25 -10.60
N MET A 326 -6.51 -5.62 -11.25
CA MET A 326 -6.49 -5.42 -12.69
C MET A 326 -5.53 -4.29 -13.05
N LEU A 327 -4.46 -4.60 -13.79
CA LEU A 327 -3.51 -3.66 -14.37
C LEU A 327 -3.56 -3.82 -15.89
N GLY A 328 -4.37 -2.99 -16.54
CA GLY A 328 -4.54 -3.05 -18.00
C GLY A 328 -3.24 -2.74 -18.74
N GLU A 329 -2.77 -3.69 -19.54
CA GLU A 329 -1.66 -3.48 -20.48
C GLU A 329 -2.09 -2.46 -21.54
N VAL A 330 -1.26 -1.43 -21.74
CA VAL A 330 -1.50 -0.43 -22.79
C VAL A 330 -0.78 -0.90 -24.05
N ALA A 331 -1.53 -1.51 -24.97
CA ALA A 331 -1.00 -1.96 -26.25
C ALA A 331 -0.92 -0.76 -27.22
N GLY A 332 0.29 -0.45 -27.68
CA GLY A 332 0.52 0.57 -28.70
C GLY A 332 0.73 1.98 -28.14
N SER A 333 1.88 2.19 -27.50
CA SER A 333 2.65 3.44 -27.61
C SER A 333 4.01 3.22 -26.99
N LEU A 334 5.04 3.10 -27.83
CA LEU A 334 6.34 3.75 -27.69
C LEU A 334 7.21 3.33 -28.87
N GLU A 335 7.05 3.99 -30.02
CA GLU A 335 8.12 4.06 -31.04
C GLU A 335 9.38 4.82 -30.54
N LYS A 336 9.56 5.03 -29.22
CA LYS A 336 10.70 5.76 -28.65
C LYS A 336 11.11 5.25 -27.27
N ALA A 337 11.61 4.02 -27.21
CA ALA A 337 12.42 3.58 -26.07
C ALA A 337 13.57 2.68 -26.56
N SER A 338 14.38 3.20 -27.47
CA SER A 338 15.69 2.63 -27.80
C SER A 338 16.68 2.87 -26.65
N SER A 339 17.64 1.94 -26.51
CA SER A 339 18.93 1.99 -25.78
C SER A 339 19.42 3.38 -25.34
N PRO A 340 20.19 3.51 -24.22
CA PRO A 340 20.48 4.80 -23.56
C PRO A 340 20.97 5.82 -24.58
N VAL A 341 20.04 6.70 -24.98
CA VAL A 341 20.31 7.77 -25.91
C VAL A 341 21.14 8.80 -25.17
N ARG A 342 22.35 9.08 -25.65
CA ARG A 342 23.12 10.21 -25.13
C ARG A 342 22.44 11.49 -25.60
N HIS A 343 21.73 12.11 -24.68
CA HIS A 343 21.15 13.43 -24.89
C HIS A 343 22.29 14.45 -24.89
N SER A 344 22.47 15.17 -26.00
CA SER A 344 23.46 16.25 -26.11
C SER A 344 22.88 17.62 -25.76
N GLY A 345 21.56 17.67 -25.54
CA GLY A 345 20.79 18.84 -25.13
C GLY A 345 19.33 18.68 -25.54
N TYR A 346 18.55 19.77 -25.50
CA TYR A 346 17.14 19.77 -25.90
C TYR A 346 16.83 20.90 -26.88
N GLU A 347 15.70 20.77 -27.58
CA GLU A 347 15.17 21.80 -28.48
C GLU A 347 14.30 22.81 -27.72
N GLY A 348 14.30 24.06 -28.19
CA GLY A 348 13.48 25.14 -27.63
C GLY A 348 14.24 26.12 -26.75
N ALA A 349 13.47 26.91 -25.99
CA ALA A 349 14.01 27.94 -25.11
C ALA A 349 14.77 27.33 -23.93
N ARG A 350 15.86 27.99 -23.53
CA ARG A 350 16.69 27.54 -22.41
C ARG A 350 15.88 27.53 -21.10
N ARG A 351 15.77 26.36 -20.48
CA ARG A 351 15.10 26.14 -19.20
C ARG A 351 16.03 26.38 -18.02
N SER A 352 15.49 26.96 -16.96
CA SER A 352 16.17 27.32 -15.73
C SER A 352 15.87 26.29 -14.63
N ILE A 353 16.91 25.69 -14.05
CA ILE A 353 16.81 24.66 -13.02
C ILE A 353 17.46 25.15 -11.71
N LEU A 354 16.73 25.04 -10.61
CA LEU A 354 17.23 25.24 -9.25
C LEU A 354 17.60 23.88 -8.65
N VAL A 355 18.86 23.69 -8.24
CA VAL A 355 19.31 22.47 -7.54
C VAL A 355 19.58 22.83 -6.09
N VAL A 356 19.01 22.08 -5.15
CA VAL A 356 19.15 22.31 -3.72
C VAL A 356 19.60 21.01 -3.06
N ASP A 357 20.85 21.02 -2.58
CA ASP A 357 21.49 19.86 -1.95
C ASP A 357 22.59 20.39 -1.01
N ASP A 358 22.64 19.90 0.24
CA ASP A 358 23.61 20.36 1.22
C ASP A 358 25.01 19.81 0.97
N GLU A 359 25.13 18.66 0.30
CA GLU A 359 26.40 18.02 -0.04
C GLU A 359 27.05 18.68 -1.26
N ALA A 360 28.23 19.26 -1.06
CA ALA A 360 28.87 20.09 -2.09
C ALA A 360 29.28 19.29 -3.34
N GLU A 361 29.70 18.04 -3.16
CA GLU A 361 30.10 17.16 -4.26
C GLU A 361 28.91 16.73 -5.12
N GLN A 362 27.78 16.40 -4.49
CA GLN A 362 26.55 16.01 -5.20
C GLN A 362 25.98 17.20 -5.97
N ARG A 363 26.02 18.39 -5.35
CA ARG A 363 25.59 19.64 -5.96
C ARG A 363 26.43 20.00 -7.20
N ASP A 364 27.76 19.92 -7.12
CA ASP A 364 28.66 20.19 -8.26
C ASP A 364 28.46 19.17 -9.40
N LEU A 365 28.28 17.90 -9.06
CA LEU A 365 28.02 16.85 -10.04
C LEU A 365 26.71 17.11 -10.81
N LEU A 366 25.61 17.34 -10.09
CA LEU A 366 24.31 17.63 -10.71
C LEU A 366 24.36 18.91 -11.55
N GLU A 367 25.02 19.96 -11.05
CA GLU A 367 25.19 21.20 -11.79
C GLU A 367 25.93 20.98 -13.11
N ARG A 368 27.08 20.29 -13.10
CA ARG A 368 27.85 20.00 -14.32
C ARG A 368 27.08 19.19 -15.34
N LEU A 369 26.39 18.14 -14.89
CA LEU A 369 25.60 17.27 -15.76
C LEU A 369 24.48 18.04 -16.46
N LEU A 370 23.73 18.84 -15.70
CA LEU A 370 22.60 19.61 -16.22
C LEU A 370 23.05 20.80 -17.09
N VAL A 371 24.13 21.48 -16.71
CA VAL A 371 24.75 22.51 -17.57
C VAL A 371 25.24 21.90 -18.89
N GLY A 372 25.80 20.69 -18.86
CA GLY A 372 26.21 19.94 -20.04
C GLY A 372 25.07 19.64 -21.02
N LEU A 373 23.84 19.48 -20.52
CA LEU A 373 22.62 19.32 -21.32
C LEU A 373 22.02 20.66 -21.82
N GLY A 374 22.66 21.79 -21.50
CA GLY A 374 22.23 23.12 -21.95
C GLY A 374 21.27 23.84 -21.00
N PHE A 375 20.97 23.30 -19.82
CA PHE A 375 20.15 24.00 -18.81
C PHE A 375 20.87 25.24 -18.24
N ALA A 376 20.10 26.23 -17.80
CA ALA A 376 20.61 27.29 -16.94
C ALA A 376 20.43 26.83 -15.49
N VAL A 377 21.51 26.37 -14.87
CA VAL A 377 21.44 25.75 -13.53
C VAL A 377 21.89 26.73 -12.48
N ASN A 378 21.21 26.69 -11.34
CA ASN A 378 21.66 27.38 -10.15
C ASN A 378 21.60 26.43 -8.97
N ALA A 379 22.76 26.13 -8.42
CA ALA A 379 22.90 25.20 -7.33
C ALA A 379 23.09 25.95 -6.01
N VAL A 380 22.35 25.58 -4.97
CA VAL A 380 22.39 26.21 -3.65
C VAL A 380 22.43 25.16 -2.53
N PRO A 381 23.00 25.49 -1.35
CA PRO A 381 23.23 24.51 -0.30
C PRO A 381 22.04 24.18 0.60
N ASN A 382 20.96 24.97 0.56
CA ASN A 382 19.84 24.79 1.48
C ASN A 382 18.55 25.45 0.99
N GLY A 383 17.44 25.07 1.63
CA GLY A 383 16.10 25.57 1.32
C GLY A 383 15.96 27.08 1.49
N GLU A 384 16.58 27.70 2.50
CA GLU A 384 16.46 29.14 2.75
C GLU A 384 17.06 29.97 1.59
N THR A 385 18.24 29.57 1.12
CA THR A 385 18.87 30.22 -0.04
C THR A 385 18.06 29.95 -1.31
N ALA A 386 17.48 28.76 -1.45
CA ALA A 386 16.61 28.40 -2.56
C ALA A 386 15.37 29.32 -2.64
N LEU A 387 14.68 29.53 -1.51
CA LEU A 387 13.51 30.40 -1.42
C LEU A 387 13.86 31.87 -1.70
N THR A 388 14.96 32.37 -1.12
CA THR A 388 15.44 33.75 -1.37
C THR A 388 15.66 33.99 -2.85
N LEU A 389 16.22 32.99 -3.52
CA LEU A 389 16.58 33.05 -4.93
C LEU A 389 15.37 32.92 -5.85
N ALA A 390 14.40 32.06 -5.49
CA ALA A 390 13.11 31.95 -6.17
C ALA A 390 12.25 33.22 -6.04
N GLY A 391 12.46 34.02 -4.99
CA GLY A 391 11.82 35.34 -4.86
C GLY A 391 12.35 36.37 -5.87
N ALA A 392 13.60 36.24 -6.32
CA ALA A 392 14.25 37.18 -7.24
C ALA A 392 14.13 36.77 -8.73
N ARG A 393 13.89 35.49 -9.01
CA ARG A 393 13.83 34.95 -10.37
C ARG A 393 12.97 33.70 -10.44
N ARG A 394 12.45 33.41 -11.64
CA ARG A 394 11.65 32.22 -11.91
C ARG A 394 12.51 31.06 -12.39
N PHE A 395 12.06 29.85 -12.06
CA PHE A 395 12.64 28.58 -12.48
C PHE A 395 11.57 27.72 -13.15
N ASP A 396 11.98 26.88 -14.09
CA ASP A 396 11.10 25.90 -14.74
C ASP A 396 11.04 24.60 -13.93
N LEU A 397 12.14 24.22 -13.26
CA LEU A 397 12.25 23.03 -12.42
C LEU A 397 13.08 23.33 -11.15
N ALA A 398 12.66 22.78 -10.01
CA ALA A 398 13.48 22.68 -8.81
C ALA A 398 13.77 21.21 -8.49
N ILE A 399 15.03 20.87 -8.22
CA ILE A 399 15.50 19.57 -7.77
C ILE A 399 15.93 19.72 -6.32
N LEU A 400 15.29 19.00 -5.40
CA LEU A 400 15.43 19.20 -3.96
C LEU A 400 15.88 17.91 -3.29
N ASP A 401 16.98 17.94 -2.55
CA ASP A 401 17.24 16.92 -1.55
C ASP A 401 16.22 17.02 -0.41
N ILE A 402 15.75 15.88 0.10
CA ILE A 402 14.82 15.83 1.21
C ILE A 402 15.53 16.13 2.52
N SER A 403 16.69 15.52 2.71
CA SER A 403 17.36 15.43 4.00
C SER A 403 18.46 16.47 4.13
N MET A 404 18.07 17.74 4.21
CA MET A 404 18.97 18.87 4.39
C MET A 404 18.97 19.39 5.84
N PRO A 405 20.11 19.88 6.38
CA PRO A 405 20.17 20.55 7.67
C PRO A 405 19.39 21.88 7.66
N GLY A 406 18.64 22.14 8.74
CA GLY A 406 17.82 23.36 8.86
C GLY A 406 16.46 23.17 8.21
N MET A 407 16.23 23.80 7.06
CA MET A 407 15.01 23.63 6.27
C MET A 407 15.04 22.31 5.47
N SER A 408 14.04 21.47 5.70
CA SER A 408 13.86 20.22 4.96
C SER A 408 13.49 20.47 3.49
N GLY A 409 13.78 19.51 2.61
CA GLY A 409 13.37 19.58 1.20
C GLY A 409 11.87 19.74 1.01
N TRP A 410 11.07 19.23 1.95
CA TRP A 410 9.62 19.38 1.95
C TRP A 410 9.16 20.81 2.24
N GLU A 411 9.75 21.47 3.23
CA GLU A 411 9.47 22.88 3.54
C GLU A 411 9.91 23.80 2.41
N ALA A 412 11.06 23.50 1.80
CA ALA A 412 11.54 24.20 0.60
C ALA A 412 10.57 23.99 -0.57
N ALA A 413 10.09 22.76 -0.81
CA ALA A 413 9.13 22.46 -1.87
C ALA A 413 7.82 23.24 -1.71
N LEU A 414 7.29 23.34 -0.49
CA LEU A 414 6.09 24.13 -0.22
C LEU A 414 6.30 25.61 -0.57
N GLY A 415 7.35 26.24 -0.03
CA GLY A 415 7.61 27.66 -0.27
C GLY A 415 7.88 27.95 -1.76
N LEU A 416 8.59 27.04 -2.44
CA LEU A 416 8.82 27.14 -3.88
C LEU A 416 7.52 27.00 -4.69
N ARG A 417 6.63 26.08 -4.29
CA ARG A 417 5.31 25.92 -4.92
C ARG A 417 4.44 27.16 -4.76
N GLU A 418 4.47 27.79 -3.60
CA GLU A 418 3.71 29.03 -3.34
C GLU A 418 4.21 30.21 -4.19
N MET A 419 5.52 30.34 -4.38
CA MET A 419 6.11 31.41 -5.19
C MET A 419 6.05 31.14 -6.71
N GLY A 420 6.27 29.89 -7.11
CA GLY A 420 6.37 29.47 -8.51
C GLY A 420 5.04 29.04 -9.14
N GLY A 421 4.04 28.71 -8.33
CA GLY A 421 2.74 28.24 -8.80
C GLY A 421 2.77 26.84 -9.43
N PRO A 422 1.74 26.47 -10.20
CA PRO A 422 1.62 25.14 -10.82
C PRO A 422 2.61 24.91 -11.99
N ASP A 423 3.18 26.00 -12.54
CA ASP A 423 4.08 25.94 -13.69
C ASP A 423 5.50 25.53 -13.30
N LEU A 424 5.91 25.77 -12.05
CA LEU A 424 7.19 25.29 -11.52
C LEU A 424 7.11 23.78 -11.31
N ARG A 425 7.97 23.01 -11.96
CA ARG A 425 8.10 21.58 -11.64
C ARG A 425 9.00 21.38 -10.44
N ILE A 426 8.69 20.42 -9.59
CA ILE A 426 9.46 20.11 -8.38
C ILE A 426 9.74 18.61 -8.36
N LEU A 427 11.02 18.26 -8.46
CA LEU A 427 11.56 16.92 -8.37
C LEU A 427 12.29 16.76 -7.03
N MET A 428 11.96 15.73 -6.29
CA MET A 428 12.54 15.48 -4.98
C MET A 428 13.52 14.28 -5.02
N LEU A 429 14.65 14.38 -4.33
CA LEU A 429 15.68 13.34 -4.24
C LEU A 429 15.70 12.74 -2.83
N SER A 430 15.58 11.41 -2.72
CA SER A 430 15.48 10.68 -1.45
C SER A 430 16.65 9.73 -1.24
N ALA A 431 17.24 9.69 -0.04
CA ALA A 431 18.26 8.73 0.33
C ALA A 431 17.71 7.37 0.82
N ASN A 432 16.42 7.27 1.19
CA ASN A 432 15.85 6.03 1.75
C ASN A 432 14.31 5.95 1.70
N ALA A 433 13.77 4.74 1.92
CA ALA A 433 12.33 4.45 1.93
C ALA A 433 11.53 5.23 3.00
N SER A 434 12.16 5.66 4.10
CA SER A 434 11.51 6.42 5.17
C SER A 434 11.25 7.89 4.83
N GLU A 435 12.05 8.49 3.94
CA GLU A 435 11.88 9.87 3.48
C GLU A 435 10.71 10.06 2.49
N PHE A 436 10.09 8.96 2.06
CA PHE A 436 8.85 8.97 1.28
C PHE A 436 7.61 9.27 2.13
N HIS A 437 7.74 9.21 3.47
CA HIS A 437 6.69 9.65 4.38
C HIS A 437 6.63 11.18 4.38
N ARG A 438 5.53 11.68 3.81
CA ARG A 438 5.31 13.06 3.41
C ARG A 438 4.77 13.88 4.58
N PRO A 439 5.33 15.04 4.95
CA PRO A 439 4.58 16.02 5.74
C PRO A 439 3.34 16.49 4.97
N GLU A 440 2.18 16.52 5.63
CA GLU A 440 0.90 16.85 5.01
C GLU A 440 0.90 18.25 4.37
N PHE A 441 0.61 18.30 3.07
CA PHE A 441 0.29 19.54 2.35
C PHE A 441 -1.07 19.38 1.66
N HIS A 442 -1.91 20.42 1.69
CA HIS A 442 -3.25 20.41 1.08
C HIS A 442 -3.24 20.19 -0.46
N HIS A 443 -2.08 20.40 -1.09
CA HIS A 443 -1.86 20.22 -2.52
C HIS A 443 -0.55 19.44 -2.78
N PRO A 444 -0.41 18.77 -3.94
CA PRO A 444 0.87 18.19 -4.33
C PRO A 444 1.92 19.31 -4.44
N VAL A 445 2.88 19.31 -3.52
CA VAL A 445 3.98 20.29 -3.50
C VAL A 445 5.09 19.93 -4.48
N HIS A 446 5.17 18.65 -4.86
CA HIS A 446 6.13 18.13 -5.83
C HIS A 446 5.40 17.39 -6.96
N ASP A 447 6.11 17.19 -8.08
CA ASP A 447 5.62 16.50 -9.26
C ASP A 447 6.21 15.09 -9.38
N PHE A 448 7.43 14.86 -8.88
CA PHE A 448 8.08 13.54 -8.96
C PHE A 448 9.14 13.31 -7.87
N PHE A 449 9.53 12.05 -7.67
CA PHE A 449 10.59 11.62 -6.73
C PHE A 449 11.60 10.68 -7.40
N LEU A 450 12.87 10.84 -7.06
CA LEU A 450 13.95 9.89 -7.41
C LEU A 450 14.75 9.49 -6.17
N THR A 451 15.26 8.27 -6.16
CA THR A 451 16.14 7.78 -5.10
C THR A 451 17.60 8.06 -5.42
N LYS A 452 18.38 8.46 -4.41
CA LYS A 452 19.84 8.48 -4.44
C LYS A 452 20.36 7.04 -4.26
N PRO A 453 21.44 6.63 -4.96
CA PRO A 453 22.19 7.39 -5.95
C PRO A 453 21.37 7.59 -7.24
N VAL A 454 21.39 8.83 -7.75
CA VAL A 454 20.57 9.21 -8.91
C VAL A 454 21.25 8.72 -10.19
N ASP A 455 20.59 7.83 -10.93
CA ASP A 455 21.00 7.44 -12.28
C ASP A 455 20.77 8.60 -13.24
N PHE A 456 21.81 8.99 -13.99
CA PHE A 456 21.77 10.15 -14.88
C PHE A 456 20.79 9.99 -16.05
N ALA A 457 20.64 8.78 -16.60
CA ALA A 457 19.68 8.51 -17.66
C ALA A 457 18.25 8.65 -17.12
N VAL A 458 18.00 8.10 -15.92
CA VAL A 458 16.69 8.22 -15.25
C VAL A 458 16.38 9.68 -14.90
N LEU A 459 17.35 10.44 -14.39
CA LEU A 459 17.21 11.86 -14.10
C LEU A 459 16.86 12.65 -15.37
N THR A 460 17.59 12.41 -16.45
CA THR A 460 17.39 13.12 -17.72
C THR A 460 16.01 12.83 -18.31
N GLU A 461 15.60 11.56 -18.36
CA GLU A 461 14.25 11.19 -18.82
C GLU A 461 13.14 11.82 -17.94
N THR A 462 13.34 11.81 -16.61
CA THR A 462 12.38 12.42 -15.66
C THR A 462 12.24 13.93 -15.90
N ILE A 463 13.36 14.65 -16.08
CA ILE A 463 13.36 16.08 -16.41
C ILE A 463 12.67 16.31 -17.74
N GLY A 464 12.94 15.47 -18.74
CA GLY A 464 12.31 15.53 -20.06
C GLY A 464 10.80 15.41 -20.00
N GLY A 465 10.30 14.45 -19.22
CA GLY A 465 8.87 14.28 -18.98
C GLY A 465 8.23 15.45 -18.23
N LEU A 466 8.86 15.92 -17.15
CA LEU A 466 8.33 17.02 -16.33
C LEU A 466 8.25 18.36 -17.08
N LEU A 467 9.25 18.64 -17.92
CA LEU A 467 9.37 19.88 -18.68
C LEU A 467 8.86 19.77 -20.12
N GLU A 468 8.29 18.62 -20.49
CA GLU A 468 7.79 18.32 -21.85
C GLU A 468 8.84 18.62 -22.95
N LEU A 469 10.09 18.23 -22.71
CA LEU A 469 11.22 18.56 -23.58
C LEU A 469 11.33 17.60 -24.77
N SER A 470 11.75 18.15 -25.91
CA SER A 470 12.20 17.37 -27.07
C SER A 470 13.72 17.27 -27.04
N TRP A 471 14.25 16.09 -26.72
CA TRP A 471 15.69 15.86 -26.63
C TRP A 471 16.37 15.85 -28.00
N LYS A 472 17.55 16.48 -28.06
CA LYS A 472 18.50 16.32 -29.16
C LYS A 472 19.32 15.07 -28.89
N VAL A 473 19.02 14.04 -29.65
CA VAL A 473 19.78 12.81 -29.66
C VAL A 473 21.12 13.10 -30.32
N GLU A 474 22.21 12.85 -29.62
CA GLU A 474 23.50 12.71 -30.30
C GLU A 474 23.36 11.47 -31.21
N GLN A 475 23.22 11.70 -32.52
CA GLN A 475 23.46 10.60 -33.46
C GLN A 475 24.87 10.10 -33.16
N PRO A 476 25.10 8.78 -33.07
CA PRO A 476 26.46 8.26 -33.07
C PRO A 476 27.18 8.94 -34.23
N ARG A 477 28.24 9.71 -33.97
CA ARG A 477 29.05 10.26 -35.05
C ARG A 477 29.45 9.10 -35.94
N GLU A 478 28.87 9.02 -37.13
CA GLU A 478 29.32 8.18 -38.25
C GLU A 478 30.64 8.70 -38.85
N ASP A 479 31.28 9.69 -38.21
CA ASP A 479 32.62 10.16 -38.54
C ASP A 479 33.69 9.41 -37.73
N LEU A 480 33.68 8.09 -37.85
CA LEU A 480 34.93 7.33 -37.88
C LEU A 480 34.96 6.72 -39.28
N PRO A 481 35.99 6.99 -40.10
CA PRO A 481 36.09 6.35 -41.40
C PRO A 481 35.97 4.84 -41.19
N HIS A 482 35.06 4.23 -41.92
CA HIS A 482 35.01 2.79 -42.15
C HIS A 482 36.41 2.35 -42.63
N ILE A 483 37.31 2.05 -41.69
CA ILE A 483 38.45 1.21 -41.95
C ILE A 483 37.82 -0.16 -42.11
N ALA A 484 37.76 -0.61 -43.35
CA ALA A 484 37.38 -1.96 -43.73
C ALA A 484 37.94 -2.93 -42.70
N SER A 485 37.07 -3.80 -42.18
CA SER A 485 37.45 -4.93 -41.35
C SER A 485 38.65 -5.65 -41.97
N PRO A 486 39.83 -5.68 -41.32
CA PRO A 486 40.75 -6.76 -41.50
C PRO A 486 40.41 -7.80 -40.44
N ALA A 487 40.19 -9.03 -40.88
CA ALA A 487 40.34 -10.17 -39.99
C ALA A 487 41.66 -10.02 -39.21
N ALA A 488 41.59 -9.99 -37.87
CA ALA A 488 42.75 -10.02 -37.01
C ALA A 488 42.45 -10.82 -35.73
N THR A 489 42.06 -12.08 -35.91
CA THR A 489 42.50 -13.13 -34.99
C THR A 489 44.04 -13.11 -35.01
N SER A 490 44.70 -12.75 -33.90
CA SER A 490 46.15 -12.88 -33.56
C SER A 490 46.92 -11.63 -33.05
N ALA A 491 46.28 -10.64 -32.41
CA ALA A 491 46.99 -9.45 -31.90
C ALA A 491 47.11 -9.30 -30.36
N LEU A 492 46.62 -10.26 -29.57
CA LEU A 492 46.85 -10.28 -28.11
C LEU A 492 48.13 -11.06 -27.82
N GLY A 493 49.16 -10.40 -27.28
CA GLY A 493 50.38 -11.07 -26.84
C GLY A 493 50.12 -12.04 -25.69
N GLN A 494 51.01 -13.03 -25.50
CA GLN A 494 50.87 -14.06 -24.46
C GLN A 494 50.63 -13.48 -23.05
N GLU A 495 51.25 -12.35 -22.74
CA GLU A 495 51.09 -11.64 -21.47
C GLU A 495 49.66 -11.11 -21.26
N ALA A 496 48.99 -10.64 -22.32
CA ALA A 496 47.59 -10.21 -22.25
C ALA A 496 46.65 -11.41 -22.03
N CYS A 497 46.93 -12.56 -22.65
CA CYS A 497 46.17 -13.79 -22.40
C CYS A 497 46.24 -14.23 -20.93
N ASP A 498 47.42 -14.14 -20.30
CA ASP A 498 47.59 -14.49 -18.89
C ASP A 498 46.76 -13.58 -17.96
N HIS A 499 46.64 -12.28 -18.29
CA HIS A 499 45.77 -11.35 -17.57
C HIS A 499 44.28 -11.67 -17.75
N LEU A 500 43.86 -12.09 -18.95
CA LEU A 500 42.47 -12.49 -19.22
C LEU A 500 42.06 -13.74 -18.42
N ASP A 501 42.97 -14.71 -18.26
CA ASP A 501 42.71 -15.89 -17.43
C ASP A 501 42.60 -15.55 -15.94
N ARG A 502 43.46 -14.65 -15.44
CA ARG A 502 43.35 -14.12 -14.06
C ARG A 502 42.02 -13.37 -13.85
N LEU A 503 41.60 -12.56 -14.82
CA LEU A 503 40.32 -11.85 -14.77
C LEU A 503 39.12 -12.81 -14.70
N ARG A 504 39.15 -13.92 -15.44
CA ARG A 504 38.09 -14.96 -15.39
C ARG A 504 37.99 -15.60 -14.01
N GLU A 505 39.12 -15.92 -13.37
CA GLU A 505 39.13 -16.51 -12.04
C GLU A 505 38.64 -15.51 -10.98
N LEU A 506 39.08 -14.25 -11.06
CA LEU A 506 38.63 -13.17 -10.18
C LEU A 506 37.12 -12.88 -10.32
N LEU A 507 36.59 -12.98 -11.54
CA LEU A 507 35.16 -12.91 -11.84
C LEU A 507 34.37 -14.09 -11.28
N ARG A 508 34.97 -15.28 -11.21
CA ARG A 508 34.33 -16.48 -10.66
C ARG A 508 34.16 -16.39 -9.13
N ILE A 509 35.13 -15.78 -8.45
CA ILE A 509 35.10 -15.59 -6.99
C ILE A 509 34.49 -14.25 -6.55
N GLY A 510 34.16 -13.36 -7.50
CA GLY A 510 33.49 -12.08 -7.22
C GLY A 510 34.37 -11.03 -6.54
N TYR A 511 35.69 -11.10 -6.70
CA TYR A 511 36.62 -10.18 -6.02
C TYR A 511 36.85 -8.88 -6.80
N VAL A 512 35.92 -7.93 -6.66
CA VAL A 512 35.85 -6.67 -7.45
C VAL A 512 37.14 -5.84 -7.42
N ARG A 513 37.78 -5.69 -6.25
CA ARG A 513 39.04 -4.91 -6.15
C ARG A 513 40.20 -5.58 -6.90
N GLY A 514 40.23 -6.91 -6.94
CA GLY A 514 41.20 -7.66 -7.73
C GLY A 514 40.95 -7.51 -9.23
N ILE A 515 39.69 -7.56 -9.65
CA ILE A 515 39.29 -7.33 -11.06
C ILE A 515 39.76 -5.95 -11.53
N GLU A 516 39.47 -4.90 -10.76
CA GLU A 516 39.88 -3.53 -11.11
C GLU A 516 41.40 -3.39 -11.28
N ALA A 517 42.17 -3.99 -10.36
CA ALA A 517 43.64 -3.97 -10.42
C ALA A 517 44.16 -4.73 -11.64
N GLU A 518 43.56 -5.86 -11.97
CA GLU A 518 43.97 -6.71 -13.08
C GLU A 518 43.62 -6.10 -14.45
N ILE A 519 42.47 -5.42 -14.59
CA ILE A 519 42.12 -4.67 -15.80
C ILE A 519 43.13 -3.52 -16.02
N ARG A 520 43.59 -2.86 -14.94
CA ARG A 520 44.61 -1.80 -15.04
C ARG A 520 45.93 -2.34 -15.59
N GLN A 521 46.38 -3.50 -15.09
CA GLN A 521 47.60 -4.15 -15.57
C GLN A 521 47.48 -4.60 -17.04
N LEU A 522 46.32 -5.11 -17.46
CA LEU A 522 46.04 -5.42 -18.86
C LEU A 522 46.12 -4.16 -19.76
N GLY A 523 45.71 -3.01 -19.25
CA GLY A 523 45.81 -1.73 -19.97
C GLY A 523 47.26 -1.25 -20.18
N GLU A 524 48.17 -1.64 -19.29
CA GLU A 524 49.60 -1.28 -19.36
C GLU A 524 50.36 -2.09 -20.43
N THR A 525 49.82 -3.23 -20.86
CA THR A 525 50.42 -4.09 -21.91
C THR A 525 50.37 -3.45 -23.31
N GLY A 526 49.51 -2.43 -23.51
CA GLY A 526 49.45 -1.62 -24.73
C GLY A 526 48.81 -2.31 -25.94
N GLY A 527 48.59 -1.55 -27.02
CA GLY A 527 48.01 -2.06 -28.27
C GLY A 527 46.56 -2.54 -28.08
N ALA A 528 46.22 -3.71 -28.63
CA ALA A 528 44.87 -4.28 -28.55
C ALA A 528 44.41 -4.57 -27.11
N ALA A 529 45.35 -4.83 -26.18
CA ALA A 529 45.04 -5.06 -24.77
C ALA A 529 44.52 -3.81 -24.06
N GLN A 530 44.97 -2.62 -24.48
CA GLN A 530 44.52 -1.34 -23.92
C GLN A 530 43.06 -1.03 -24.28
N GLU A 531 42.66 -1.35 -25.52
CA GLU A 531 41.28 -1.19 -25.98
C GLU A 531 40.35 -2.18 -25.29
N LEU A 532 40.80 -3.43 -25.09
CA LEU A 532 40.08 -4.43 -24.33
C LEU A 532 39.95 -4.03 -22.84
N ALA A 533 41.02 -3.53 -22.22
CA ALA A 533 40.98 -3.02 -20.85
C ALA A 533 39.97 -1.87 -20.69
N ALA A 534 39.87 -0.96 -21.66
CA ALA A 534 38.88 0.13 -21.63
C ALA A 534 37.43 -0.41 -21.70
N ARG A 535 37.17 -1.42 -22.53
CA ARG A 535 35.86 -2.10 -22.61
C ARG A 535 35.51 -2.81 -21.30
N LEU A 536 36.48 -3.52 -20.71
CA LEU A 536 36.31 -4.22 -19.43
C LEU A 536 36.09 -3.24 -18.26
N PHE A 537 36.82 -2.12 -18.22
CA PHE A 537 36.55 -1.04 -17.26
C PHE A 537 35.15 -0.47 -17.44
N GLY A 538 34.69 -0.25 -18.67
CA GLY A 538 33.33 0.20 -18.93
C GLY A 538 32.25 -0.75 -18.39
N CYS A 539 32.50 -2.06 -18.42
CA CYS A 539 31.62 -3.04 -17.76
C CYS A 539 31.74 -2.99 -16.23
N LEU A 540 32.95 -2.85 -15.69
CA LEU A 540 33.17 -2.77 -14.24
C LEU A 540 32.53 -1.51 -13.63
N ASP A 541 32.65 -0.35 -14.28
CA ASP A 541 32.05 0.92 -13.85
C ASP A 541 30.53 0.85 -13.77
N ARG A 542 29.91 0.06 -14.66
CA ARG A 542 28.47 -0.20 -14.68
C ARG A 542 28.06 -1.41 -13.82
N PHE A 543 29.00 -2.01 -13.09
CA PHE A 543 28.81 -3.28 -12.35
C PHE A 543 28.25 -4.42 -13.22
N ASP A 544 28.46 -4.37 -14.53
CA ASP A 544 28.00 -5.37 -15.51
C ASP A 544 28.97 -6.55 -15.60
N LEU A 545 29.02 -7.36 -14.53
CA LEU A 545 29.88 -8.55 -14.46
C LEU A 545 29.49 -9.62 -15.51
N ALA A 546 28.22 -9.64 -15.95
CA ALA A 546 27.74 -10.56 -16.97
C ALA A 546 28.19 -10.14 -18.38
N GLY A 547 28.14 -8.84 -18.70
CA GLY A 547 28.74 -8.28 -19.91
C GLY A 547 30.26 -8.43 -19.94
N MET A 548 30.92 -8.27 -18.80
CA MET A 548 32.36 -8.51 -18.68
C MET A 548 32.74 -9.97 -18.97
N ARG A 549 31.93 -10.93 -18.50
CA ARG A 549 32.13 -12.36 -18.80
C ARG A 549 31.98 -12.65 -20.30
N ARG A 550 30.96 -12.10 -20.95
CA ARG A 550 30.75 -12.25 -22.40
C ARG A 550 31.91 -11.67 -23.21
N LEU A 551 32.39 -10.48 -22.85
CA LEU A 551 33.56 -9.87 -23.47
C LEU A 551 34.81 -10.74 -23.34
N LEU A 552 35.03 -11.36 -22.18
CA LEU A 552 36.15 -12.27 -21.98
C LEU A 552 35.98 -13.60 -22.74
N GLU A 553 34.75 -14.03 -23.03
CA GLU A 553 34.48 -15.26 -23.82
C GLU A 553 34.65 -15.02 -25.34
N GLU A 554 34.35 -13.82 -25.83
CA GLU A 554 34.46 -13.44 -27.25
C GLU A 554 35.91 -13.29 -27.75
N GLU A 555 36.87 -12.95 -26.88
CA GLU A 555 38.27 -12.67 -27.26
C GLU A 555 39.19 -13.91 -27.32
N VAL A 556 38.64 -15.12 -27.05
CA VAL A 556 39.40 -16.39 -27.11
C VAL A 556 38.80 -17.41 -28.12
N ALA A 557 37.72 -17.04 -28.81
CA ALA A 557 37.16 -17.81 -29.93
C ALA A 557 37.81 -17.40 -31.26
#